data_AF-A0AA35S3Z9-F1
#
_entry.id   AF-A0AA35S3Z9-F1
#
_cell.length_a   1.000
_cell.length_b   1.000
_cell.length_c   1.000
_cell.angle_alpha   90.00
_cell.angle_beta   90.00
_cell.angle_gamma   90.00
#
_symmetry.space_group_name_H-M   'P 1'
#
loop_
_entity.id
_entity.type
_entity.pdbx_description
1 polymer ?
#
loop_
_entity_poly.entity_id
_entity_poly.type
_entity_poly.pdbx_seq_one_letter_code
_entity_poly.pdbx_strand_id
1 'polypeptide(L)'
;RGRDSNRERLGPRETHRNETSCFDVALYQHGFFFTKEYSEEVYGPKAKHVSFHDFFKYKYQINIDGTVAAYRFPYLMGGGSLILKQDSQYYEHFYRHLRPWVHYVPVKRDLSDIVERLQWALDHDDEARAMAGNAYQFLHDNLLPEHLYCYIARLLSHYSELIVGTPAVHPGMESVVPETPHDCSTTCQKLRSTRRHAQGDRDEL
;
A
#
# COMPACT_ATOMS: atom_id res chain seq x y z
N ARG A 1 -12.04 -6.64 1.13
CA ARG A 1 -12.49 -6.81 2.54
C ARG A 1 -11.72 -5.84 3.44
N GLY A 2 -12.32 -5.26 4.48
CA GLY A 2 -11.61 -4.31 5.35
C GLY A 2 -12.34 -3.96 6.65
N ARG A 3 -11.74 -3.03 7.41
CA ARG A 3 -12.36 -2.40 8.58
C ARG A 3 -12.92 -1.03 8.23
N ASP A 4 -13.83 -0.54 9.04
CA ASP A 4 -14.44 0.80 9.04
C ASP A 4 -13.45 1.92 9.43
N SER A 5 -12.16 1.79 9.13
CA SER A 5 -11.12 2.73 9.57
C SER A 5 -11.13 4.08 8.83
N ASN A 6 -12.02 4.26 7.87
CA ASN A 6 -12.20 5.50 7.13
C ASN A 6 -13.62 5.60 6.55
N ARG A 7 -14.19 6.81 6.45
CA ARG A 7 -15.55 7.05 5.94
C ARG A 7 -15.71 6.59 4.49
N GLU A 8 -14.71 6.81 3.65
CA GLU A 8 -14.77 6.40 2.24
C GLU A 8 -14.80 4.85 2.08
N ARG A 9 -14.44 4.08 3.12
CA ARG A 9 -14.63 2.61 3.13
C ARG A 9 -16.06 2.17 3.42
N LEU A 10 -16.90 3.07 3.94
CA LEU A 10 -18.31 2.83 4.22
C LEU A 10 -19.17 3.00 2.96
N GLY A 11 -18.75 3.90 2.06
CA GLY A 11 -19.46 4.29 0.85
C GLY A 11 -19.59 3.30 -0.32
N PRO A 12 -18.82 2.20 -0.47
CA PRO A 12 -18.92 1.39 -1.69
C PRO A 12 -20.26 0.67 -1.90
N ARG A 13 -21.15 0.61 -0.90
CA ARG A 13 -22.44 -0.10 -1.00
C ARG A 13 -23.65 0.79 -1.23
N GLU A 14 -23.68 2.02 -0.71
CA GLU A 14 -24.83 2.91 -0.90
C GLU A 14 -24.93 3.41 -2.35
N THR A 15 -23.81 3.84 -2.93
CA THR A 15 -23.78 4.42 -4.29
C THR A 15 -24.01 3.38 -5.40
N HIS A 16 -23.78 2.09 -5.10
CA HIS A 16 -23.72 1.02 -6.10
C HIS A 16 -24.57 -0.21 -5.75
N ARG A 17 -25.62 -0.05 -4.92
CA ARG A 17 -26.50 -1.17 -4.52
C ARG A 17 -26.98 -2.03 -5.70
N ASN A 18 -27.22 -1.42 -6.86
CA ASN A 18 -27.64 -2.08 -8.10
C ASN A 18 -26.48 -2.64 -8.97
N GLU A 19 -25.23 -2.27 -8.68
CA GLU A 19 -24.00 -2.68 -9.39
C GLU A 19 -23.09 -3.58 -8.51
N THR A 20 -23.59 -4.00 -7.34
CA THR A 20 -22.90 -4.87 -6.38
C THR A 20 -22.55 -6.24 -6.94
N SER A 21 -23.13 -6.67 -8.08
CA SER A 21 -22.77 -7.92 -8.74
C SER A 21 -21.31 -7.96 -9.20
N CYS A 22 -20.68 -6.80 -9.45
CA CYS A 22 -19.30 -6.71 -9.93
C CYS A 22 -18.27 -6.62 -8.79
N PHE A 23 -18.68 -6.36 -7.54
CA PHE A 23 -17.77 -6.09 -6.43
C PHE A 23 -17.97 -7.03 -5.24
N ASP A 24 -16.94 -7.82 -4.91
CA ASP A 24 -16.92 -8.59 -3.66
C ASP A 24 -16.32 -7.77 -2.49
N VAL A 25 -17.01 -6.69 -2.13
CA VAL A 25 -16.60 -5.76 -1.07
C VAL A 25 -17.48 -5.89 0.17
N ALA A 26 -16.84 -5.96 1.32
CA ALA A 26 -17.52 -5.98 2.61
C ALA A 26 -16.55 -5.57 3.73
N LEU A 27 -17.14 -5.02 4.79
CA LEU A 27 -16.48 -4.79 6.06
C LEU A 27 -16.52 -6.10 6.87
N TYR A 28 -15.41 -6.50 7.47
CA TYR A 28 -15.36 -7.67 8.36
C TYR A 28 -15.35 -7.28 9.84
N GLN A 29 -15.08 -6.00 10.13
CA GLN A 29 -15.18 -5.39 11.45
C GLN A 29 -15.71 -3.96 11.28
N HIS A 30 -16.67 -3.60 12.11
CA HIS A 30 -17.50 -2.41 12.02
C HIS A 30 -17.73 -1.94 13.46
N GLY A 31 -18.02 -0.65 13.64
CA GLY A 31 -18.33 -0.10 14.94
C GLY A 31 -17.12 -0.09 15.88
N PHE A 32 -15.91 -0.01 15.34
CA PHE A 32 -14.75 0.38 16.15
C PHE A 32 -14.52 1.89 16.02
N PHE A 33 -14.62 2.42 14.79
CA PHE A 33 -14.42 3.84 14.52
C PHE A 33 -15.75 4.59 14.36
N PHE A 34 -16.78 3.96 13.79
CA PHE A 34 -18.08 4.60 13.51
C PHE A 34 -19.25 3.86 14.19
N THR A 35 -19.16 3.69 15.52
CA THR A 35 -20.14 2.95 16.35
C THR A 35 -21.57 3.46 16.22
N LYS A 36 -21.77 4.78 16.27
CA LYS A 36 -23.10 5.40 16.28
C LYS A 36 -23.75 5.50 14.91
N GLU A 37 -22.95 5.36 13.85
CA GLU A 37 -23.41 5.55 12.48
C GLU A 37 -23.71 4.22 11.79
N TYR A 38 -23.24 3.10 12.36
CA TYR A 38 -23.42 1.77 11.79
C TYR A 38 -24.86 1.27 11.94
N SER A 39 -25.47 0.92 10.80
CA SER A 39 -26.62 0.01 10.76
C SER A 39 -26.37 -1.08 9.72
N GLU A 40 -26.79 -2.31 10.02
CA GLU A 40 -26.75 -3.43 9.06
C GLU A 40 -27.61 -3.16 7.83
N GLU A 41 -28.67 -2.35 7.97
CA GLU A 41 -29.50 -1.92 6.86
C GLU A 41 -28.71 -1.08 5.86
N VAL A 42 -27.82 -0.20 6.33
CA VAL A 42 -27.05 0.71 5.47
C VAL A 42 -25.79 0.02 4.92
N TYR A 43 -24.99 -0.61 5.79
CA TYR A 43 -23.66 -1.14 5.40
C TYR A 43 -23.66 -2.65 5.09
N GLY A 44 -24.76 -3.34 5.36
CA GLY A 44 -24.93 -4.78 5.21
C GLY A 44 -24.31 -5.59 6.37
N PRO A 45 -24.45 -6.92 6.32
CA PRO A 45 -24.04 -7.79 7.41
C PRO A 45 -22.51 -7.88 7.52
N LYS A 46 -22.04 -8.19 8.72
CA LYS A 46 -20.62 -8.41 8.99
C LYS A 46 -20.08 -9.59 8.19
N ALA A 47 -19.13 -9.32 7.31
CA ALA A 47 -18.46 -10.38 6.56
C ALA A 47 -17.45 -11.14 7.43
N LYS A 48 -17.16 -12.38 7.04
CA LYS A 48 -16.05 -13.14 7.62
C LYS A 48 -14.73 -12.48 7.26
N HIS A 49 -13.77 -12.58 8.18
CA HIS A 49 -12.38 -12.27 7.85
C HIS A 49 -11.92 -13.17 6.70
N VAL A 50 -11.15 -12.62 5.77
CA VAL A 50 -10.61 -13.32 4.61
C VAL A 50 -9.10 -13.29 4.72
N SER A 51 -8.45 -14.43 4.49
CA SER A 51 -6.99 -14.51 4.49
C SER A 51 -6.42 -13.55 3.46
N PHE A 52 -5.27 -12.94 3.75
CA PHE A 52 -4.65 -12.05 2.77
C PHE A 52 -4.32 -12.76 1.46
N HIS A 53 -3.98 -14.06 1.51
CA HIS A 53 -3.76 -14.88 0.32
C HIS A 53 -5.00 -15.01 -0.58
N ASP A 54 -6.19 -15.00 0.00
CA ASP A 54 -7.44 -15.12 -0.77
C ASP A 54 -7.74 -13.86 -1.58
N PHE A 55 -7.14 -12.72 -1.23
CA PHE A 55 -7.27 -11.51 -2.05
C PHE A 55 -6.73 -11.77 -3.45
N PHE A 56 -5.63 -12.52 -3.58
CA PHE A 56 -5.00 -12.80 -4.87
C PHE A 56 -5.79 -13.74 -5.80
N LYS A 57 -6.94 -14.23 -5.35
CA LYS A 57 -7.90 -14.95 -6.20
C LYS A 57 -8.71 -14.00 -7.09
N TYR A 58 -8.69 -12.70 -6.81
CA TYR A 58 -9.45 -11.69 -7.56
C TYR A 58 -8.52 -10.89 -8.48
N LYS A 59 -8.93 -10.68 -9.74
CA LYS A 59 -8.16 -9.90 -10.73
C LYS A 59 -7.95 -8.44 -10.36
N TYR A 60 -8.88 -7.85 -9.60
CA TYR A 60 -8.92 -6.41 -9.29
C TYR A 60 -8.92 -6.19 -7.78
N GLN A 61 -8.03 -5.34 -7.30
CA GLN A 61 -7.84 -5.03 -5.88
C GLN A 61 -8.12 -3.57 -5.60
N ILE A 62 -8.99 -3.31 -4.63
CA ILE A 62 -9.31 -1.94 -4.20
C ILE A 62 -8.41 -1.56 -3.03
N ASN A 63 -7.61 -0.51 -3.20
CA ASN A 63 -6.75 0.06 -2.18
C ASN A 63 -7.27 1.44 -1.74
N ILE A 64 -8.05 1.44 -0.65
CA ILE A 64 -8.62 2.63 0.00
C ILE A 64 -7.87 2.88 1.31
N ASP A 65 -7.61 4.14 1.65
CA ASP A 65 -6.95 4.52 2.90
C ASP A 65 -7.74 4.11 4.14
N GLY A 66 -7.02 3.95 5.26
CA GLY A 66 -7.60 3.79 6.57
C GLY A 66 -7.52 5.09 7.35
N THR A 67 -7.10 5.00 8.61
CA THR A 67 -6.76 6.17 9.42
C THR A 67 -5.61 6.99 8.80
N VAL A 68 -4.74 6.31 8.06
CA VAL A 68 -3.64 6.84 7.24
C VAL A 68 -3.51 5.99 5.97
N ALA A 69 -2.41 6.16 5.22
CA ALA A 69 -2.06 5.35 4.06
C ALA A 69 -2.26 3.85 4.32
N ALA A 70 -2.80 3.15 3.33
CA ALA A 70 -3.11 1.74 3.45
C ALA A 70 -1.86 0.85 3.36
N TYR A 71 -1.38 0.36 4.52
CA TYR A 71 -0.24 -0.58 4.64
C TYR A 71 -0.30 -1.81 3.73
N ARG A 72 -1.47 -2.19 3.22
CA ARG A 72 -1.65 -3.32 2.32
C ARG A 72 -1.13 -3.07 0.91
N PHE A 73 -0.89 -1.81 0.52
CA PHE A 73 -0.63 -1.45 -0.86
C PHE A 73 0.62 -2.15 -1.45
N PRO A 74 1.77 -2.23 -0.76
CA PRO A 74 2.89 -3.06 -1.22
C PRO A 74 2.49 -4.51 -1.44
N TYR A 75 1.83 -5.12 -0.46
CA TYR A 75 1.43 -6.52 -0.57
C TYR A 75 0.46 -6.80 -1.73
N LEU A 76 -0.41 -5.85 -2.08
CA LEU A 76 -1.27 -5.95 -3.26
C LEU A 76 -0.46 -5.91 -4.56
N MET A 77 0.61 -5.08 -4.63
CA MET A 77 1.52 -5.05 -5.80
C MET A 77 2.20 -6.40 -6.01
N GLY A 78 2.61 -7.06 -4.93
CA GLY A 78 3.20 -8.41 -4.98
C GLY A 78 2.23 -9.52 -5.40
N GLY A 79 0.93 -9.23 -5.48
CA GLY A 79 -0.12 -10.19 -5.82
C GLY A 79 -0.39 -10.39 -7.31
N GLY A 80 0.18 -9.58 -8.19
CA GLY A 80 -0.03 -9.65 -9.63
C GLY A 80 -1.45 -9.30 -10.12
N SER A 81 -2.27 -8.73 -9.23
CA SER A 81 -3.61 -8.22 -9.56
C SER A 81 -3.55 -6.74 -9.91
N LEU A 82 -4.47 -6.25 -10.74
CA LEU A 82 -4.58 -4.81 -11.00
C LEU A 82 -5.08 -4.10 -9.75
N ILE A 83 -4.46 -2.97 -9.39
CA ILE A 83 -4.83 -2.18 -8.22
C ILE A 83 -5.59 -0.93 -8.64
N LEU A 84 -6.80 -0.77 -8.10
CA LEU A 84 -7.55 0.47 -8.10
C LEU A 84 -7.19 1.23 -6.82
N LYS A 85 -6.35 2.26 -6.95
CA LYS A 85 -5.82 3.02 -5.83
C LYS A 85 -6.59 4.31 -5.67
N GLN A 86 -7.20 4.48 -4.49
CA GLN A 86 -7.82 5.74 -4.09
C GLN A 86 -6.78 6.89 -4.09
N ASP A 87 -7.22 8.04 -4.57
CA ASP A 87 -6.54 9.31 -4.40
C ASP A 87 -6.41 9.63 -2.91
N SER A 88 -5.17 9.74 -2.46
CA SER A 88 -4.78 9.68 -1.07
C SER A 88 -4.11 10.99 -0.69
N GLN A 89 -4.58 11.59 0.41
CA GLN A 89 -3.89 12.71 1.05
C GLN A 89 -2.66 12.24 1.86
N TYR A 90 -2.54 10.94 2.09
CA TYR A 90 -1.43 10.33 2.81
C TYR A 90 -0.38 9.83 1.83
N TYR A 91 0.85 9.71 2.31
CA TYR A 91 1.95 9.19 1.52
C TYR A 91 2.78 8.22 2.34
N GLU A 92 3.34 7.23 1.64
CA GLU A 92 4.46 6.43 2.13
C GLU A 92 5.70 6.80 1.33
N HIS A 93 6.90 6.49 1.84
CA HIS A 93 8.17 6.89 1.25
C HIS A 93 8.31 6.55 -0.25
N PHE A 94 7.69 5.46 -0.70
CA PHE A 94 7.75 4.99 -2.08
C PHE A 94 6.67 5.57 -3.02
N TYR A 95 5.64 6.24 -2.50
CA TYR A 95 4.49 6.69 -3.30
C TYR A 95 4.89 7.63 -4.44
N ARG A 96 5.88 8.50 -4.20
CA ARG A 96 6.37 9.46 -5.20
C ARG A 96 6.95 8.81 -6.46
N HIS A 97 7.36 7.55 -6.37
CA HIS A 97 7.91 6.79 -7.48
C HIS A 97 6.85 5.98 -8.24
N LEU A 98 5.63 5.90 -7.68
CA LEU A 98 4.52 5.25 -8.34
C LEU A 98 3.78 6.25 -9.25
N ARG A 99 3.46 5.82 -10.47
CA ARG A 99 2.76 6.65 -11.46
C ARG A 99 1.37 6.08 -11.73
N PRO A 100 0.32 6.91 -11.69
CA PRO A 100 -1.02 6.50 -12.11
C PRO A 100 -0.99 6.07 -13.58
N TRP A 101 -1.80 5.09 -13.95
CA TRP A 101 -1.86 4.46 -15.27
C TRP A 101 -0.59 3.72 -15.72
N VAL A 102 0.44 3.66 -14.86
CA VAL A 102 1.64 2.84 -15.09
C VAL A 102 1.70 1.67 -14.11
N HIS A 103 1.45 1.93 -12.82
CA HIS A 103 1.49 0.91 -11.77
C HIS A 103 0.11 0.63 -11.15
N TYR A 104 -0.86 1.52 -11.32
CA TYR A 104 -2.20 1.37 -10.75
C TYR A 104 -3.22 2.26 -11.47
N VAL A 105 -4.51 1.90 -11.37
CA VAL A 105 -5.61 2.75 -11.83
C VAL A 105 -6.00 3.73 -10.73
N PRO A 106 -5.89 5.05 -10.94
CA PRO A 106 -6.31 6.04 -9.96
C PRO A 106 -7.84 6.07 -9.83
N VAL A 107 -8.33 6.14 -8.60
CA VAL A 107 -9.75 6.34 -8.26
C VAL A 107 -9.87 7.62 -7.45
N LYS A 108 -10.91 8.43 -7.68
CA LYS A 108 -11.15 9.65 -6.90
C LYS A 108 -11.26 9.36 -5.41
N ARG A 109 -10.93 10.37 -4.60
CA ARG A 109 -10.95 10.26 -3.14
C ARG A 109 -12.32 9.81 -2.62
N ASP A 110 -13.40 10.34 -3.18
CA ASP A 110 -14.79 9.99 -2.80
C ASP A 110 -15.30 8.68 -3.43
N LEU A 111 -14.47 7.99 -4.21
CA LEU A 111 -14.79 6.77 -4.96
C LEU A 111 -15.89 6.94 -6.02
N SER A 112 -16.26 8.17 -6.39
CA SER A 112 -17.35 8.45 -7.33
C SER A 112 -17.14 7.89 -8.74
N ASP A 113 -15.88 7.63 -9.13
CA ASP A 113 -15.53 7.04 -10.43
C ASP A 113 -15.12 5.56 -10.35
N ILE A 114 -15.26 4.88 -9.20
CA ILE A 114 -14.73 3.52 -9.02
C ILE A 114 -15.33 2.50 -10.01
N VAL A 115 -16.61 2.64 -10.34
CA VAL A 115 -17.30 1.76 -11.30
C VAL A 115 -16.84 2.04 -12.72
N GLU A 116 -16.69 3.29 -13.10
CA GLU A 116 -16.11 3.69 -14.38
C GLU A 116 -14.68 3.12 -14.54
N ARG A 117 -13.86 3.22 -13.49
CA ARG A 117 -12.49 2.67 -13.47
C ARG A 117 -12.46 1.16 -13.56
N LEU A 118 -13.40 0.47 -12.91
CA LEU A 118 -13.52 -0.98 -13.05
C LEU A 118 -13.97 -1.37 -14.47
N GLN A 119 -14.95 -0.67 -15.03
CA GLN A 119 -15.43 -0.93 -16.38
C GLN A 119 -14.31 -0.75 -17.41
N TRP A 120 -13.52 0.33 -17.28
CA TRP A 120 -12.32 0.51 -18.10
C TRP A 120 -11.37 -0.70 -18.00
N ALA A 121 -11.10 -1.20 -16.78
CA ALA A 121 -10.21 -2.34 -16.59
C ALA A 121 -10.77 -3.65 -17.17
N LEU A 122 -12.08 -3.83 -17.16
CA LEU A 122 -12.77 -4.96 -17.80
C LEU A 122 -12.66 -4.90 -19.33
N ASP A 123 -12.75 -3.70 -19.90
CA ASP A 123 -12.70 -3.49 -21.36
C ASP A 123 -11.26 -3.51 -21.91
N HIS A 124 -10.24 -3.39 -21.05
CA HIS A 124 -8.81 -3.30 -21.41
C HIS A 124 -7.96 -4.33 -20.64
N ASP A 125 -8.31 -5.63 -20.70
CA ASP A 125 -7.63 -6.71 -19.90
C ASP A 125 -6.11 -6.78 -20.14
N ASP A 126 -5.64 -6.55 -21.37
CA ASP A 126 -4.20 -6.58 -21.68
C ASP A 126 -3.44 -5.41 -21.04
N GLU A 127 -4.02 -4.21 -21.07
CA GLU A 127 -3.45 -3.01 -20.44
C GLU A 127 -3.49 -3.14 -18.91
N ALA A 128 -4.60 -3.65 -18.37
CA ALA A 128 -4.73 -3.99 -16.96
C ALA A 128 -3.65 -4.99 -16.50
N ARG A 129 -3.40 -6.04 -17.29
CA ARG A 129 -2.37 -7.04 -17.01
C ARG A 129 -0.97 -6.45 -17.06
N ALA A 130 -0.66 -5.64 -18.08
CA ALA A 130 0.62 -4.96 -18.19
C ALA A 130 0.87 -4.03 -16.97
N MET A 131 -0.15 -3.29 -16.56
CA MET A 131 -0.09 -2.40 -15.40
C MET A 131 0.13 -3.16 -14.08
N ALA A 132 -0.56 -4.28 -13.89
CA ALA A 132 -0.34 -5.17 -12.74
C ALA A 132 1.10 -5.73 -12.73
N GLY A 133 1.64 -6.10 -13.90
CA GLY A 133 3.02 -6.53 -14.07
C GLY A 133 4.03 -5.45 -13.71
N ASN A 134 3.81 -4.20 -14.12
CA ASN A 134 4.66 -3.07 -13.76
C ASN A 134 4.67 -2.81 -12.24
N ALA A 135 3.51 -2.93 -11.58
CA ALA A 135 3.40 -2.78 -10.13
C ALA A 135 4.18 -3.88 -9.38
N TYR A 136 4.03 -5.12 -9.84
CA TYR A 136 4.76 -6.27 -9.31
C TYR A 136 6.28 -6.08 -9.45
N GLN A 137 6.72 -5.68 -10.65
CA GLN A 137 8.14 -5.43 -10.93
C GLN A 137 8.68 -4.28 -10.07
N PHE A 138 7.92 -3.18 -9.92
CA PHE A 138 8.31 -2.08 -9.05
C PHE A 138 8.52 -2.53 -7.60
N LEU A 139 7.63 -3.36 -7.06
CA LEU A 139 7.80 -3.92 -5.72
C LEU A 139 9.05 -4.78 -5.61
N HIS A 140 9.28 -5.66 -6.59
CA HIS A 140 10.44 -6.55 -6.58
C HIS A 140 11.76 -5.77 -6.61
N ASP A 141 11.81 -4.71 -7.41
CA ASP A 141 13.05 -3.93 -7.62
C ASP A 141 13.31 -2.89 -6.52
N ASN A 142 12.32 -2.58 -5.68
CA ASN A 142 12.39 -1.41 -4.79
C ASN A 142 11.80 -1.58 -3.40
N LEU A 143 10.96 -2.58 -3.13
CA LEU A 143 10.21 -2.68 -1.86
C LEU A 143 10.36 -4.02 -1.14
N LEU A 144 11.26 -4.89 -1.61
CA LEU A 144 11.69 -6.06 -0.82
C LEU A 144 12.39 -5.62 0.49
N PRO A 145 12.44 -6.48 1.52
CA PRO A 145 12.99 -6.14 2.83
C PRO A 145 14.39 -5.50 2.79
N GLU A 146 15.27 -5.97 1.91
CA GLU A 146 16.61 -5.42 1.69
C GLU A 146 16.60 -3.96 1.25
N HIS A 147 15.62 -3.55 0.43
CA HIS A 147 15.46 -2.17 0.01
C HIS A 147 14.97 -1.30 1.17
N LEU A 148 14.00 -1.80 1.95
CA LEU A 148 13.48 -1.07 3.11
C LEU A 148 14.57 -0.86 4.18
N TYR A 149 15.34 -1.91 4.49
CA TYR A 149 16.47 -1.79 5.41
C TYR A 149 17.49 -0.78 4.90
N CYS A 150 17.73 -0.76 3.59
CA CYS A 150 18.65 0.21 3.02
C CYS A 150 18.13 1.65 3.11
N TYR A 151 16.86 1.86 2.78
CA TYR A 151 16.20 3.16 2.93
C TYR A 151 16.30 3.67 4.37
N ILE A 152 15.97 2.83 5.37
CA ILE A 152 16.03 3.22 6.79
C ILE A 152 17.46 3.54 7.22
N ALA A 153 18.44 2.70 6.86
CA ALA A 153 19.84 2.93 7.22
C ALA A 153 20.36 4.26 6.65
N ARG A 154 20.02 4.56 5.39
CA ARG A 154 20.39 5.83 4.74
C ARG A 154 19.67 7.02 5.35
N LEU A 155 18.36 6.89 5.59
CA LEU A 155 17.56 7.92 6.24
C LEU A 155 18.15 8.30 7.60
N LEU A 156 18.44 7.31 8.44
CA LEU A 156 19.03 7.55 9.77
C LEU A 156 20.45 8.10 9.68
N SER A 157 21.25 7.65 8.71
CA SER A 157 22.61 8.17 8.49
C SER A 157 22.56 9.66 8.13
N HIS A 158 21.76 10.06 7.14
CA HIS A 158 21.60 11.46 6.76
C HIS A 158 20.93 12.29 7.86
N TYR A 159 19.95 11.74 8.57
CA TYR A 159 19.32 12.42 9.70
C TYR A 159 20.34 12.71 10.81
N SER A 160 21.30 11.80 11.04
CA SER A 160 22.33 11.98 12.06
C SER A 160 23.25 13.17 11.79
N GLU A 161 23.47 13.52 10.51
CA GLU A 161 24.26 14.69 10.10
C GLU A 161 23.57 16.01 10.51
N LEU A 162 22.26 15.98 10.76
CA LEU A 162 21.48 17.15 11.19
C LEU A 162 21.42 17.30 12.72
N ILE A 163 21.87 16.30 13.48
CA ILE A 163 21.81 16.35 14.94
C ILE A 163 22.85 17.33 15.47
N VAL A 164 22.38 18.32 16.23
CA VAL A 164 23.24 19.27 16.93
C VAL A 164 23.52 18.77 18.35
N GLY A 165 24.79 18.57 18.67
CA GLY A 165 25.24 18.08 19.97
C GLY A 165 25.42 16.56 20.02
N THR A 166 25.89 16.06 21.15
CA THR A 166 26.15 14.63 21.35
C THR A 166 24.94 13.97 22.02
N PRO A 167 24.32 12.93 21.42
CA PRO A 167 23.26 12.18 22.06
C PRO A 167 23.70 11.59 23.41
N ALA A 168 22.86 11.73 24.44
CA ALA A 168 23.10 11.19 25.77
C ALA A 168 22.14 10.03 26.06
N VAL A 169 22.63 9.00 26.77
CA VAL A 169 21.80 7.92 27.29
C VAL A 169 21.16 8.38 28.59
N HIS A 170 19.83 8.38 28.64
CA HIS A 170 19.08 8.83 29.80
C HIS A 170 18.80 7.69 30.79
N PRO A 171 18.65 7.98 32.10
CA PRO A 171 18.24 6.99 33.09
C PRO A 171 16.93 6.29 32.67
N GLY A 172 16.92 4.95 32.72
CA GLY A 172 15.78 4.13 32.30
C GLY A 172 15.78 3.72 30.82
N MET A 173 16.75 4.17 30.01
CA MET A 173 16.97 3.60 28.68
C MET A 173 17.64 2.23 28.80
N GLU A 174 17.06 1.22 28.15
CA GLU A 174 17.61 -0.13 28.06
C GLU A 174 18.29 -0.35 26.70
N SER A 175 19.42 -1.06 26.72
CA SER A 175 20.13 -1.40 25.48
C SER A 175 19.39 -2.51 24.74
N VAL A 176 18.97 -2.23 23.50
CA VAL A 176 18.42 -3.25 22.61
C VAL A 176 19.57 -3.95 21.90
N VAL A 177 19.84 -5.21 22.30
CA VAL A 177 20.88 -6.04 21.68
C VAL A 177 20.23 -6.88 20.58
N PRO A 178 20.68 -6.79 19.31
CA PRO A 178 20.14 -7.63 18.26
C PRO A 178 20.47 -9.11 18.51
N GLU A 179 19.49 -9.99 18.33
CA GLU A 179 19.65 -11.44 18.52
C GLU A 179 20.67 -12.07 17.55
N THR A 180 20.87 -11.43 16.39
CA THR A 180 21.85 -11.85 15.38
C THR A 180 22.65 -10.65 14.88
N PRO A 181 23.99 -10.78 14.74
CA PRO A 181 24.80 -9.75 14.10
C PRO A 181 24.46 -9.72 12.59
N HIS A 182 23.63 -8.78 12.18
CA HIS A 182 23.38 -8.51 10.76
C HIS A 182 24.30 -7.40 10.26
N ASP A 183 25.16 -7.72 9.29
CA ASP A 183 25.95 -6.72 8.58
C ASP A 183 25.07 -5.97 7.57
N CYS A 184 24.45 -4.88 8.03
CA CYS A 184 23.65 -3.99 7.17
C CYS A 184 24.49 -3.28 6.09
N SER A 185 25.81 -3.22 6.23
CA SER A 185 26.66 -2.41 5.34
C SER A 185 26.82 -3.03 3.94
N THR A 186 26.90 -4.36 3.86
CA THR A 186 27.13 -5.05 2.57
C THR A 186 25.87 -5.14 1.71
N THR A 187 24.68 -5.18 2.31
CA THR A 187 23.40 -5.28 1.58
C THR A 187 23.11 -4.00 0.78
N CYS A 188 23.23 -2.83 1.40
CA CYS A 188 23.06 -1.55 0.71
C CYS A 188 24.08 -1.33 -0.42
N GLN A 189 25.34 -1.72 -0.21
CA GLN A 189 26.41 -1.54 -1.19
C GLN A 189 26.21 -2.42 -2.42
N LYS A 190 25.70 -3.66 -2.25
CA LYS A 190 25.36 -4.56 -3.35
C LYS A 190 24.19 -4.06 -4.20
N LEU A 191 23.17 -3.46 -3.57
CA LEU A 191 22.04 -2.84 -4.30
C LEU A 191 22.48 -1.64 -5.15
N ARG A 192 23.56 -0.94 -4.76
CA ARG A 192 24.15 0.14 -5.58
C ARG A 192 24.84 -0.37 -6.85
N SER A 193 25.52 -1.52 -6.82
CA SER A 193 26.27 -2.02 -7.98
C SER A 193 25.36 -2.60 -9.06
N THR A 194 24.27 -3.26 -8.68
CA THR A 194 23.27 -3.80 -9.62
C THR A 194 22.51 -2.68 -10.35
N ARG A 195 22.15 -1.59 -9.65
CA ARG A 195 21.44 -0.45 -10.27
C ARG A 195 22.30 0.40 -11.21
N ARG A 196 23.61 0.57 -10.95
CA ARG A 196 24.51 1.33 -11.86
C ARG A 196 24.65 0.71 -13.24
N HIS A 197 24.41 -0.60 -13.38
CA HIS A 197 24.40 -1.28 -14.68
C HIS A 197 23.07 -1.17 -15.45
N ALA A 198 22.00 -0.66 -14.82
CA ALA A 198 20.64 -0.68 -15.35
C ALA A 198 20.06 0.71 -15.74
N GLN A 199 20.94 1.69 -16.04
CA GLN A 199 20.63 3.01 -16.63
C GLN A 199 20.51 4.21 -15.66
N GLY A 200 20.89 5.38 -16.17
CA GLY A 200 21.36 6.55 -15.43
C GLY A 200 20.30 7.35 -14.65
N ASP A 201 20.75 7.77 -13.46
CA ASP A 201 20.40 9.01 -12.75
C ASP A 201 18.89 9.37 -12.66
N ARG A 202 18.22 8.93 -11.59
CA ARG A 202 17.80 9.81 -10.47
C ARG A 202 16.80 9.15 -9.52
N ASP A 203 16.99 9.55 -8.27
CA ASP A 203 16.17 9.41 -7.07
C ASP A 203 16.14 8.08 -6.33
N GLU A 204 16.54 8.22 -5.07
CA GLU A 204 16.75 7.22 -4.05
C GLU A 204 15.43 6.53 -3.68
N LEU A 205 15.23 5.35 -4.26
CA LEU A 205 14.52 4.24 -3.65
C LEU A 205 15.49 3.47 -2.75
#